data_AF-A0A4Q9W4E8-F1
#
_entry.id   AF-A0A4Q9W4E8-F1
#
_cell.length_a   1.000
_cell.length_b   1.000
_cell.length_c   1.000
_cell.angle_alpha   90.00
_cell.angle_beta   90.00
_cell.angle_gamma   90.00
#
_symmetry.space_group_name_H-M   'P 1'
#
loop_
_entity.id
_entity.type
_entity.pdbx_description
1 polymer ?
#
loop_
_entity_poly.entity_id
_entity_poly.type
_entity_poly.pdbx_seq_one_letter_code
_entity_poly.pdbx_strand_id
1 'polypeptide(L)' 'FYKLYMVRSNAGQPEEEANHFKDSVTAQDDYFCDRKYEDFIHNCKVLINEGYLDGEVEDNKIYNIQVTTKAFTEIERSFG' A
#
# COMPACT_ATOMS: atom_id res chain seq x y z
N PHE A 1 3.81 0.86 -2.42
CA PHE A 1 2.41 1.29 -2.59
C PHE A 1 2.28 2.65 -3.25
N TYR A 2 2.77 3.75 -2.64
CA TYR A 2 2.68 5.11 -3.21
C TYR A 2 3.10 5.22 -4.69
N LYS A 3 4.26 4.67 -5.08
CA LYS A 3 4.70 4.67 -6.48
C LYS A 3 3.68 4.04 -7.43
N LEU A 4 3.04 2.93 -7.02
CA LEU A 4 2.02 2.26 -7.83
C LEU A 4 0.75 3.10 -7.92
N TYR A 5 0.33 3.72 -6.82
CA TYR A 5 -0.77 4.69 -6.80
C TYR A 5 -0.51 5.81 -7.82
N MET A 6 0.68 6.43 -7.81
CA MET A 6 1.00 7.52 -8.73
C MET A 6 0.96 7.08 -10.19
N VAL A 7 1.47 5.88 -10.52
CA VAL A 7 1.41 5.34 -11.88
C VAL A 7 -0.04 5.16 -12.34
N ARG A 8 -0.91 4.63 -11.48
CA ARG A 8 -2.34 4.41 -11.75
C ARG A 8 -3.12 5.71 -11.89
N SER A 9 -2.90 6.64 -10.96
CA SER A 9 -3.50 7.97 -10.97
C SER A 9 -3.10 8.74 -12.24
N ASN A 10 -1.82 8.72 -12.61
CA ASN A 10 -1.33 9.34 -13.84
C ASN A 10 -1.88 8.68 -15.11
N ALA A 11 -2.30 7.42 -15.04
CA ALA A 11 -2.99 6.72 -16.12
C ALA A 11 -4.49 7.07 -16.22
N GLY A 12 -5.00 7.94 -15.33
CA GLY A 12 -6.39 8.39 -15.31
C GLY A 12 -7.33 7.51 -14.50
N GLN A 13 -6.82 6.57 -13.68
CA GLN A 13 -7.68 5.81 -12.78
C GLN A 13 -8.23 6.70 -11.66
N PRO A 14 -9.50 6.52 -11.27
CA PRO A 14 -10.06 7.18 -10.09
C PRO A 14 -9.22 6.90 -8.84
N GLU A 15 -9.14 7.87 -7.93
CA GLU A 15 -8.33 7.76 -6.71
C GLU A 15 -8.68 6.50 -5.89
N GLU A 16 -9.98 6.23 -5.73
CA GLU A 16 -10.48 5.06 -5.02
C GLU A 16 -9.98 3.73 -5.62
N GLU A 17 -9.88 3.65 -6.95
CA GLU A 17 -9.35 2.47 -7.64
C GLU A 17 -7.82 2.43 -7.62
N ALA A 18 -7.18 3.58 -7.85
CA ALA A 18 -5.73 3.72 -7.88
C ALA A 18 -5.10 3.37 -6.52
N ASN A 19 -5.78 3.71 -5.43
CA ASN A 19 -5.33 3.49 -4.05
C ASN A 19 -5.78 2.15 -3.45
N HIS A 20 -6.61 1.38 -4.13
CA HIS A 20 -7.04 0.07 -3.64
C HIS A 20 -6.06 -1.04 -4.07
N PHE A 21 -5.40 -1.66 -3.08
CA PHE A 21 -4.41 -2.72 -3.33
C PHE A 21 -4.88 -4.13 -2.97
N LYS A 22 -6.19 -4.31 -2.76
CA LYS A 22 -6.81 -5.61 -2.41
C LYS A 22 -6.23 -6.15 -1.08
N ASP A 23 -5.96 -7.45 -1.01
CA ASP A 23 -5.37 -8.10 0.16
C ASP A 23 -3.86 -8.34 0.02
N SER A 24 -3.20 -8.68 1.13
CA SER A 24 -1.75 -8.89 1.20
C SER A 24 -1.25 -10.00 0.28
N VAL A 25 -2.03 -11.05 0.05
CA VAL A 25 -1.66 -12.15 -0.85
C VAL A 25 -1.61 -11.63 -2.27
N THR A 26 -2.71 -11.01 -2.71
CA THR A 26 -2.83 -10.49 -4.07
C THR A 26 -1.87 -9.33 -4.31
N ALA A 27 -1.68 -8.44 -3.34
CA ALA A 27 -0.74 -7.34 -3.45
C ALA A 27 0.70 -7.83 -3.60
N GLN A 28 1.07 -8.88 -2.86
CA GLN A 28 2.40 -9.47 -2.97
C GLN A 28 2.58 -10.17 -4.31
N ASP A 29 1.64 -11.02 -4.72
CA ASP A 29 1.71 -11.71 -6.01
C ASP A 29 1.71 -10.75 -7.22
N ASP A 30 0.84 -9.74 -7.22
CA ASP A 30 0.67 -8.83 -8.36
C ASP A 30 1.78 -7.77 -8.45
N TYR A 31 2.31 -7.30 -7.30
CA TYR A 31 3.14 -6.07 -7.26
C TYR A 31 4.47 -6.19 -6.51
N PHE A 32 4.62 -7.18 -5.63
CA PHE A 32 5.81 -7.36 -4.80
C PHE A 32 6.29 -8.82 -4.82
N CYS A 33 6.19 -9.47 -5.99
CA CYS A 33 6.47 -10.90 -6.15
C CYS A 33 7.95 -11.25 -5.93
N ASP A 34 8.83 -10.24 -5.93
CA ASP A 34 10.24 -10.32 -5.57
C ASP A 34 10.46 -10.43 -4.04
N ARG A 35 9.43 -10.20 -3.22
CA ARG A 35 9.51 -10.22 -1.76
C ARG A 35 8.94 -11.50 -1.19
N LYS A 36 9.61 -12.04 -0.15
CA LYS A 36 9.04 -13.11 0.66
C LYS A 36 7.77 -12.62 1.35
N TYR A 37 6.74 -13.45 1.37
CA TYR A 37 5.45 -13.08 1.94
C TYR A 37 5.54 -12.66 3.42
N GLU A 38 6.35 -13.35 4.22
CA GLU A 38 6.56 -13.03 5.64
C GLU A 38 7.22 -11.64 5.85
N ASP A 39 8.24 -11.32 5.07
CA ASP A 39 8.89 -10.00 5.13
C ASP A 39 7.95 -8.90 4.64
N PHE A 40 7.18 -9.19 3.58
CA PHE A 40 6.20 -8.27 3.03
C PHE A 40 5.10 -7.94 4.06
N ILE A 41 4.47 -8.94 4.66
CA ILE A 41 3.41 -8.71 5.63
C ILE A 41 3.93 -8.02 6.90
N HIS A 42 5.14 -8.37 7.35
CA HIS A 42 5.76 -7.70 8.49
C HIS A 42 5.92 -6.20 8.23
N ASN A 43 6.46 -5.84 7.06
CA ASN A 43 6.62 -4.44 6.67
C ASN A 43 5.27 -3.72 6.53
N CYS A 44 4.25 -4.37 5.96
CA CYS A 44 2.91 -3.80 5.88
C CYS A 44 2.33 -3.51 7.27
N LYS A 45 2.46 -4.45 8.23
CA LYS A 45 1.99 -4.24 9.62
C LYS A 45 2.70 -3.06 10.29
N VAL A 46 4.01 -2.91 10.08
CA VAL A 46 4.76 -1.74 10.57
C VAL A 46 4.23 -0.44 9.95
N LEU A 47 4.03 -0.40 8.63
CA LEU A 47 3.52 0.78 7.95
C LEU A 47 2.09 1.14 8.37
N ILE A 48 1.24 0.15 8.68
CA ILE A 48 -0.08 0.37 9.24
C ILE A 48 0.03 0.99 10.65
N ASN A 49 0.89 0.43 11.51
CA ASN A 49 1.11 0.95 12.85
C ASN A 49 1.62 2.41 12.87
N GLU A 50 2.46 2.76 11.90
CA GLU A 50 2.96 4.12 11.71
C GLU A 50 1.96 5.05 10.98
N GLY A 51 0.82 4.54 10.52
CA GLY A 51 -0.23 5.30 9.85
C GLY A 51 0.08 5.68 8.40
N TYR A 52 0.98 4.96 7.74
CA TYR A 52 1.30 5.13 6.31
C TYR A 52 0.42 4.28 5.39
N LEU A 53 -0.12 3.18 5.92
CA LEU A 53 -1.08 2.32 5.24
C LEU A 53 -2.32 2.17 6.12
N ASP A 54 -3.47 2.01 5.47
CA ASP A 54 -4.66 1.44 6.09
C ASP A 54 -4.83 0.00 5.61
N GLY A 55 -5.42 -0.85 6.45
CA GLY A 55 -5.74 -2.23 6.13
C GLY A 55 -6.23 -3.01 7.35
N GLU A 56 -7.10 -3.98 7.11
CA GLU A 56 -7.67 -4.84 8.15
C GLU A 56 -6.77 -6.04 8.39
N VAL A 57 -6.14 -6.11 9.56
CA VAL A 57 -5.19 -7.18 9.90
C VAL A 57 -5.94 -8.36 10.54
N GLU A 58 -5.93 -9.52 9.87
CA GLU A 58 -6.41 -10.78 10.42
C GLU A 58 -5.32 -11.85 10.31
N ASP A 59 -4.81 -12.32 11.45
CA ASP A 59 -3.71 -13.29 11.53
C ASP A 59 -2.50 -12.93 10.65
N ASN A 60 -2.30 -13.70 9.59
CA ASN A 60 -1.24 -13.55 8.58
C ASN A 60 -1.78 -13.06 7.24
N LYS A 61 -2.86 -12.27 7.27
CA LYS A 61 -3.41 -11.59 6.11
C LYS A 61 -3.80 -10.16 6.45
N ILE A 62 -3.71 -9.29 5.46
CA ILE A 62 -4.18 -7.89 5.55
C ILE A 62 -5.16 -7.69 4.41
N TYR A 63 -6.35 -7.16 4.69
CA TYR A 63 -7.36 -6.85 3.69
C TYR A 63 -7.45 -5.35 3.45
N ASN A 64 -8.01 -4.98 2.30
CA ASN A 64 -8.35 -3.60 1.94
C ASN A 64 -7.17 -2.63 2.09
N ILE A 65 -5.99 -3.03 1.59
CA ILE A 65 -4.75 -2.25 1.73
C ILE A 65 -4.88 -0.94 0.93
N GLN A 66 -4.63 0.19 1.59
CA GLN A 66 -4.66 1.53 0.99
C GLN A 66 -3.51 2.39 1.54
N VAL A 67 -3.06 3.39 0.77
CA VAL A 67 -2.11 4.41 1.23
C VAL A 67 -2.88 5.54 1.91
N THR A 68 -2.40 6.01 3.07
CA THR A 68 -3.08 7.08 3.82
C THR A 68 -2.72 8.47 3.31
N THR A 69 -3.56 9.47 3.63
CA THR A 69 -3.25 10.90 3.42
C THR A 69 -1.95 11.34 4.09
N LYS A 70 -1.60 10.74 5.23
CA LYS A 70 -0.31 10.98 5.91
C LYS A 70 0.86 10.62 5.00
N ALA A 71 0.83 9.43 4.40
CA ALA A 71 1.87 8.98 3.48
C ALA A 71 1.98 9.89 2.26
N PHE A 72 0.85 10.32 1.68
CA PHE A 72 0.84 11.29 0.58
C PHE A 72 1.57 12.59 0.96
N THR A 73 1.15 13.19 2.08
CA THR A 73 1.68 14.47 2.56
C THR A 73 3.17 14.43 2.86
N GLU A 74 3.65 13.37 3.53
CA GLU A 74 5.06 13.27 3.90
C GLU A 74 5.97 12.99 2.70
N ILE A 75 5.51 12.21 1.73
CA ILE A 75 6.26 11.95 0.50
C ILE A 75 6.36 13.24 -0.31
N GLU A 76 5.26 13.96 -0.50
CA GLU A 76 5.26 15.24 -1.23
C GLU A 76 6.16 16.29 -0.57
N ARG A 77 6.14 16.38 0.77
CA ARG A 77 7.06 17.26 1.53
C ARG A 77 8.53 16.86 1.36
N SER A 78 8.83 15.60 1.12
CA SER A 78 10.20 15.12 0.95
C SER A 78 10.77 15.48 -0.44
N PHE A 79 9.92 15.84 -1.40
CA PHE A 79 10.30 16.25 -2.76
C PHE A 79 10.08 17.74 -3.04
N GLY A 80 9.47 18.48 -2.11
CA GLY A 80 9.19 19.92 -2.20
C GLY A 80 10.32 20.82 -1.72
#